data_AF-A0A7X7A0B4-F1
#
_entry.id   AF-A0A7X7A0B4-F1
#
_cell.length_a   1.000
_cell.length_b   1.000
_cell.length_c   1.000
_cell.angle_alpha   90.00
_cell.angle_beta   90.00
_cell.angle_gamma   90.00
#
_symmetry.space_group_name_H-M   'P 1'
#
loop_
_entity.id
_entity.type
_entity.pdbx_description
1 polymer ?
#
loop_
_entity_poly.entity_id
_entity_poly.type
_entity_poly.pdbx_seq_one_letter_code
_entity_poly.pdbx_strand_id
1 'polypeptide(L)' 'MRIIGLTGGIASGKSTVSKVFRELGAYIIDADEVAHQIIEPGQPAWRDVINH' A
#
# COMPACT_ATOMS: atom_id res chain seq x y z
N MET A 1 5.03 10.55 -16.58
CA MET A 1 4.29 10.01 -15.41
C MET A 1 5.01 10.48 -14.15
N ARG A 2 4.29 10.97 -13.13
CA ARG A 2 4.87 11.40 -11.85
C ARG A 2 4.46 10.41 -10.77
N ILE A 3 5.40 10.00 -9.92
CA ILE A 3 5.14 9.10 -8.79
C ILE A 3 5.24 9.94 -7.52
N ILE A 4 4.24 9.84 -6.65
CA ILE A 4 4.14 10.63 -5.42
C ILE A 4 3.87 9.66 -4.27
N GLY A 5 4.70 9.73 -3.22
CA GLY A 5 4.49 8.98 -1.99
C GLY A 5 3.56 9.72 -1.04
N LEU A 6 2.44 9.07 -0.66
CA LEU A 6 1.55 9.57 0.38
C LEU A 6 1.91 8.90 1.72
N THR A 7 2.37 9.70 2.68
CA THR A 7 2.78 9.23 4.01
C THR A 7 2.10 10.03 5.13
N GLY A 8 2.32 9.64 6.38
CA GLY A 8 1.66 10.17 7.57
C GLY A 8 1.55 9.14 8.69
N GLY A 9 1.35 9.59 9.93
CA GLY A 9 1.20 8.72 11.10
C GLY A 9 -0.08 7.88 11.10
N ILE A 10 -0.22 6.99 12.09
CA ILE A 10 -1.47 6.25 12.30
C ILE A 10 -2.62 7.23 12.55
N ALA A 11 -3.80 6.92 12.01
CA ALA A 11 -4.99 7.77 12.09
C ALA A 11 -4.86 9.21 11.53
N SER A 12 -3.80 9.53 10.76
CA SER A 12 -3.58 10.87 10.20
C SER A 12 -4.43 11.20 8.96
N GLY A 13 -5.38 10.34 8.58
CA GLY A 13 -6.26 10.56 7.42
C GLY A 13 -5.67 10.22 6.05
N LYS A 14 -4.54 9.48 5.96
CA LYS A 14 -3.93 9.06 4.68
C LYS A 14 -4.93 8.39 3.74
N SER A 15 -5.73 7.44 4.26
CA SER A 15 -6.74 6.72 3.47
C SER A 15 -7.88 7.63 2.98
N THR A 16 -8.13 8.75 3.65
CA THR A 16 -9.06 9.77 3.17
C THR A 16 -8.44 10.57 2.02
N VAL A 17 -7.19 10.99 2.17
CA VAL A 17 -6.46 11.72 1.12
C VAL A 17 -6.25 10.86 -0.13
N SER A 18 -5.95 9.57 0.02
CA SER A 18 -5.81 8.65 -1.12
C SER A 18 -7.12 8.50 -1.91
N LYS A 19 -8.28 8.49 -1.23
CA LYS A 19 -9.60 8.50 -1.88
C LYS A 19 -9.84 9.78 -2.67
N VAL A 20 -9.54 10.94 -2.08
CA VAL A 20 -9.65 12.23 -2.78
C VAL A 20 -8.76 12.26 -4.02
N PHE A 21 -7.50 11.79 -3.93
CA PHE A 21 -6.64 11.71 -5.10
C PHE A 21 -7.18 10.78 -6.17
N ARG A 22 -7.77 9.63 -5.80
CA ARG A 22 -8.44 8.73 -6.72
C ARG A 22 -9.60 9.41 -7.45
N GLU A 23 -10.44 10.15 -6.73
CA GLU A 23 -11.56 10.91 -7.31
C GLU A 23 -11.10 12.00 -8.28
N LEU A 24 -9.93 12.60 -8.03
CA LEU A 24 -9.27 13.56 -8.92
C LEU A 24 -8.55 12.91 -10.12
N GLY A 25 -8.64 11.59 -10.27
CA GLY A 25 -8.09 10.83 -11.40
C GLY A 25 -6.67 10.29 -11.19
N ALA A 26 -6.12 10.35 -9.97
CA ALA A 26 -4.85 9.70 -9.68
C ALA A 26 -5.00 8.18 -9.61
N TYR A 27 -4.04 7.47 -10.19
CA TYR A 27 -3.90 6.03 -9.95
C TYR A 27 -3.26 5.82 -8.56
N ILE A 28 -3.96 5.09 -7.70
CA ILE A 28 -3.51 4.81 -6.33
C ILE A 28 -2.96 3.40 -6.25
N ILE A 29 -1.72 3.30 -5.75
CA ILE A 29 -1.10 2.05 -5.33
C ILE A 29 -1.04 2.08 -3.80
N ASP A 30 -1.72 1.13 -3.15
CA ASP A 30 -1.70 0.99 -1.71
C ASP A 30 -0.57 0.01 -1.32
N ALA A 31 0.45 0.54 -0.63
CA ALA A 31 1.62 -0.25 -0.24
C ALA A 31 1.28 -1.28 0.86
N ASP A 32 0.34 -0.96 1.76
CA ASP A 32 -0.05 -1.87 2.85
C ASP A 32 -0.82 -3.05 2.27
N GLU A 33 -1.69 -2.81 1.28
CA GLU A 33 -2.42 -3.87 0.57
C GLU A 33 -1.45 -4.81 -0.18
N VAL A 34 -0.53 -4.24 -0.97
CA VAL A 34 0.45 -5.02 -1.73
C VAL A 34 1.37 -5.81 -0.80
N ALA A 35 1.79 -5.22 0.31
CA ALA A 35 2.63 -5.90 1.30
C ALA A 35 1.92 -7.13 1.89
N HIS A 36 0.62 -7.03 2.21
CA HIS A 36 -0.16 -8.17 2.68
C HIS A 36 -0.32 -9.26 1.61
N GLN A 37 -0.56 -8.87 0.35
CA GLN A 37 -0.74 -9.83 -0.74
C GLN A 37 0.52 -10.67 -0.97
N ILE A 38 1.71 -10.07 -0.97
CA ILE A 38 2.96 -10.81 -1.28
C ILE A 38 3.41 -11.74 -0.15
N ILE A 39 2.84 -11.60 1.05
CA ILE A 39 3.10 -12.48 2.20
C ILE A 39 1.98 -13.50 2.40
N GLU A 40 1.03 -13.66 1.48
CA GLU A 40 0.06 -14.76 1.58
C GLU A 40 0.75 -16.12 1.35
N PRO A 41 0.25 -17.22 1.96
CA PRO A 41 0.81 -18.54 1.73
C PRO A 41 0.93 -18.90 0.24
N GLY A 42 2.16 -19.25 -0.17
CA GLY A 42 2.47 -19.59 -1.56
C GLY A 42 2.98 -18.42 -2.41
N GLN A 43 3.00 -17.20 -1.88
CA GLN A 43 3.58 -16.04 -2.54
C GLN A 43 5.10 -15.94 -2.33
N PRO A 44 5.83 -15.20 -3.19
CA PRO A 44 7.29 -15.16 -3.15
C PRO A 44 7.86 -14.75 -1.79
N ALA A 45 7.27 -13.75 -1.13
CA ALA A 45 7.80 -13.22 0.13
C ALA A 45 7.35 -14.01 1.36
N TRP A 46 6.36 -14.90 1.24
CA TRP A 46 5.85 -15.70 2.38
C TRP A 46 6.95 -16.48 3.08
N ARG A 47 7.78 -17.20 2.32
CA ARG A 47 8.84 -18.05 2.88
C ARG A 47 9.88 -17.24 3.64
N ASP A 48 10.20 -16.04 3.17
CA ASP A 48 11.22 -15.22 3.80
C ASP A 48 10.72 -14.66 5.14
N VAL A 49 9.42 -14.35 5.23
CA VAL A 49 8.77 -13.84 6.45
C VAL A 49 8.60 -14.92 7.51
N ILE A 50 8.23 -16.15 7.16
CA ILE A 50 7.98 -17.22 8.16
C ILE A 50 9.24 -17.90 8.67
N ASN A 51 10.37 -17.76 7.97
CA ASN A 51 11.64 -18.40 8.34
C ASN A 51 12.58 -17.47 9.14
N HIS A 52 12.14 -16.24 9.45
CA HIS A 52 12.79 -15.31 10.38
C HIS A 52 12.17 -15.40 11.77
#